data_AF-A0A645A1J8-F1
#
_entry.id   AF-A0A645A1J8-F1
#
_cell.length_a   1.000
_cell.length_b   1.000
_cell.length_c   1.000
_cell.angle_alpha   90.00
_cell.angle_beta   90.00
_cell.angle_gamma   90.00
#
_symmetry.space_group_name_H-M   'P 1'
#
loop_
_entity.id
_entity.type
_entity.pdbx_description
1 polymer ?
#
loop_
_entity_poly.entity_id
_entity_poly.type
_entity_poly.pdbx_seq_one_letter_code
_entity_poly.pdbx_strand_id
1 'polypeptide(L)'
;MTRQTDKICYTLMSEILAGYLWELAEKYGDDGCVLVLTKRKLSGTEVQDITLFRRDAFPGKTVTVFGCKPVEITLEINRKGENYVMSPVGYIGKEKDVCPA
;
A
#
# COMPACT_ATOMS: atom_id res chain seq x y z
N MET A 1 0.17 -16.64 -3.88
CA MET A 1 0.38 -15.26 -4.38
C MET A 1 1.77 -14.83 -3.98
N THR A 2 2.65 -14.56 -4.95
CA THR A 2 3.98 -14.05 -4.64
C THR A 2 3.86 -12.53 -4.44
N ARG A 3 4.16 -12.08 -3.22
CA ARG A 3 4.03 -10.67 -2.82
C ARG A 3 5.38 -9.98 -2.97
N GLN A 4 5.39 -8.82 -3.61
CA GLN A 4 6.58 -8.00 -3.73
C GLN A 4 6.25 -6.56 -3.37
N THR A 5 6.97 -6.01 -2.40
CA THR A 5 6.87 -4.58 -2.07
C THR A 5 8.01 -3.86 -2.77
N ASP A 6 7.71 -2.76 -3.47
CA ASP A 6 8.77 -1.95 -4.08
C ASP A 6 9.72 -1.40 -3.00
N LYS A 7 11.01 -1.31 -3.31
CA LYS A 7 12.03 -0.84 -2.35
C LYS A 7 11.75 0.59 -1.87
N ILE A 8 11.14 1.43 -2.71
CA ILE A 8 10.78 2.79 -2.33
C ILE A 8 9.78 2.83 -1.18
N CYS A 9 8.88 1.85 -1.09
CA CYS A 9 7.93 1.75 0.01
C CYS A 9 8.67 1.60 1.36
N TYR A 10 9.76 0.83 1.41
CA TYR A 10 10.55 0.65 2.63
C TYR A 10 11.35 1.89 3.06
N THR A 11 11.52 2.88 2.17
CA THR A 11 12.06 4.20 2.57
C THR A 11 11.02 5.09 3.23
N LEU A 12 9.73 4.78 3.04
CA LEU A 12 8.59 5.57 3.50
C LEU A 12 7.90 4.93 4.70
N MET A 13 7.93 3.60 4.81
CA MET A 13 7.29 2.83 5.87
C MET A 13 8.14 1.63 6.32
N SER A 14 7.84 1.10 7.51
CA SER A 14 8.50 -0.09 8.05
C SER A 14 8.04 -1.38 7.36
N GLU A 15 8.84 -2.43 7.46
CA GLU A 15 8.47 -3.77 6.99
C GLU A 15 7.22 -4.32 7.70
N ILE A 16 7.06 -3.99 8.98
CA ILE A 16 5.89 -4.38 9.78
C ILE A 16 4.62 -3.75 9.17
N LEU A 17 4.65 -2.45 8.84
CA LEU A 17 3.51 -1.79 8.23
C LEU A 17 3.22 -2.36 6.84
N ALA A 18 4.26 -2.61 6.03
CA ALA A 18 4.10 -3.24 4.71
C ALA A 18 3.48 -4.65 4.81
N GLY A 19 3.90 -5.46 5.78
CA GLY A 19 3.31 -6.78 6.04
C GLY A 19 1.83 -6.68 6.39
N TYR A 20 1.47 -5.74 7.29
CA TYR A 20 0.08 -5.50 7.67
C TYR A 20 -0.79 -5.03 6.50
N LEU A 21 -0.25 -4.18 5.61
CA LEU A 21 -0.96 -3.74 4.41
C LEU A 21 -1.26 -4.91 3.47
N TRP A 22 -0.34 -5.86 3.33
CA TRP A 22 -0.58 -7.08 2.56
C TRP A 22 -1.69 -7.94 3.16
N GLU A 23 -1.73 -8.09 4.49
CA GLU A 23 -2.82 -8.81 5.16
C GLU A 23 -4.18 -8.15 4.92
N LEU A 24 -4.25 -6.82 4.97
CA LEU A 24 -5.46 -6.07 4.64
C LEU A 24 -5.89 -6.26 3.18
N ALA A 25 -4.93 -6.21 2.26
CA ALA A 25 -5.18 -6.38 0.83
C ALA A 25 -5.66 -7.79 0.49
N GLU A 26 -5.12 -8.83 1.13
CA GLU A 26 -5.63 -10.19 0.95
C GLU A 26 -7.01 -10.40 1.54
N LYS A 27 -7.27 -9.78 2.69
CA LYS A 27 -8.54 -9.94 3.40
C LYS A 27 -9.69 -9.19 2.72
N TYR A 28 -9.40 -8.03 2.13
CA TYR A 28 -10.42 -7.10 1.67
C TYR A 28 -10.23 -6.59 0.26
N GLY A 29 -9.03 -6.66 -0.31
CA GLY A 29 -8.68 -6.11 -1.62
C GLY A 29 -8.88 -7.08 -2.79
N ASP A 30 -8.59 -6.56 -3.97
CA ASP A 30 -8.55 -7.22 -5.27
C ASP A 30 -7.41 -6.63 -6.12
N ASP A 31 -7.23 -7.15 -7.34
CA ASP A 31 -6.25 -6.61 -8.29
C ASP A 31 -6.58 -5.15 -8.64
N GLY A 32 -5.60 -4.27 -8.46
CA GLY A 32 -5.76 -2.83 -8.64
C GLY A 32 -6.37 -2.10 -7.43
N CYS A 33 -6.36 -2.71 -6.23
CA CYS A 33 -6.78 -1.99 -5.03
C CYS A 33 -5.78 -0.89 -4.63
N VAL A 34 -6.33 0.18 -4.06
CA VAL A 34 -5.58 1.37 -3.62
C VAL A 34 -5.68 1.49 -2.10
N LEU A 35 -4.53 1.67 -1.47
CA LEU A 35 -4.37 1.86 -0.02
C LEU A 35 -3.97 3.32 0.23
N VAL A 36 -4.85 4.09 0.86
CA VAL A 36 -4.58 5.47 1.27
C VAL A 36 -4.24 5.48 2.76
N LEU A 37 -2.99 5.81 3.08
CA LEU A 37 -2.50 5.94 4.44
C LEU A 37 -2.52 7.42 4.82
N THR A 38 -3.32 7.77 5.83
CA THR A 38 -3.38 9.12 6.39
C THR A 38 -3.06 9.11 7.89
N LYS A 39 -2.45 10.19 8.36
CA LYS A 39 -2.23 10.39 9.80
C LYS A 39 -3.41 11.16 10.40
N ARG A 40 -3.77 10.84 11.63
CA ARG A 40 -4.77 11.57 12.41
C ARG A 40 -4.31 11.74 13.84
N LYS A 41 -4.69 12.83 14.50
CA LYS A 41 -4.50 13.01 15.95
C LYS A 41 -5.72 12.51 16.71
N LEU A 42 -5.50 11.64 17.68
CA LEU A 42 -6.50 11.16 18.62
C LEU A 42 -5.98 11.41 20.04
N SER A 43 -6.63 12.33 20.77
CA SER A 43 -6.28 12.68 22.16
C SER A 43 -4.79 13.00 22.37
N GLY A 44 -4.17 13.72 21.44
CA GLY A 44 -2.75 14.12 21.50
C GLY A 44 -1.77 13.11 20.90
N THR A 45 -2.22 11.89 20.58
CA THR A 45 -1.40 10.84 19.95
C THR A 45 -1.64 10.80 18.44
N GLU A 46 -0.59 10.63 17.66
CA GLU A 46 -0.71 10.39 16.21
C GLU A 46 -1.03 8.91 15.95
N VAL A 47 -2.04 8.66 15.13
CA VAL A 47 -2.48 7.33 14.71
C VAL A 47 -2.51 7.26 13.18
N GLN A 48 -2.46 6.04 12.65
CA GLN A 48 -2.51 5.78 11.22
C GLN A 48 -3.92 5.32 10.86
N ASP A 49 -4.61 6.04 9.99
CA ASP A 49 -5.77 5.51 9.29
C ASP A 49 -5.32 4.95 7.93
N ILE A 50 -5.87 3.79 7.56
CA ILE A 50 -5.61 3.10 6.30
C ILE A 50 -6.96 2.86 5.63
N THR A 51 -7.17 3.47 4.47
CA THR A 51 -8.40 3.28 3.69
C THR A 51 -8.08 2.46 2.44
N LEU A 52 -8.72 1.30 2.31
CA LEU A 52 -8.62 0.44 1.16
C LEU A 52 -9.80 0.68 0.21
N PHE A 53 -9.49 1.14 -1.01
CA PHE A 53 -10.43 1.30 -2.11
C PHE A 53 -10.27 0.14 -3.09
N ARG A 54 -11.39 -0.50 -3.42
CA ARG A 54 -11.48 -1.46 -4.52
C ARG A 54 -12.08 -0.76 -5.73
N ARG A 55 -11.78 -1.22 -6.95
CA ARG A 55 -12.35 -0.62 -8.17
C ARG A 55 -13.88 -0.60 -8.17
N ASP A 56 -14.50 -1.63 -7.59
CA ASP A 56 -15.95 -1.84 -7.67
C ASP A 56 -16.67 -1.66 -6.32
N ALA A 57 -15.99 -1.21 -5.27
CA ALA A 57 -16.59 -1.05 -3.94
C ALA A 57 -16.36 0.35 -3.36
N PHE A 58 -17.46 1.09 -3.22
CA PHE A 58 -17.53 2.35 -2.49
C PHE A 58 -18.63 2.25 -1.41
N PRO A 59 -18.41 2.77 -0.19
CA PRO A 59 -17.17 3.40 0.30
C PRO A 59 -16.04 2.39 0.54
N GLY A 60 -14.80 2.88 0.46
CA GLY A 60 -13.62 2.10 0.83
C GLY A 60 -13.65 1.69 2.31
N LYS A 61 -12.92 0.62 2.65
CA LYS A 61 -12.83 0.14 4.03
C LYS A 61 -11.70 0.85 4.77
N THR A 62 -12.03 1.55 5.85
CA THR A 62 -11.04 2.20 6.71
C THR A 62 -10.75 1.38 7.97
N VAL A 63 -9.47 1.27 8.32
CA VAL A 63 -9.00 0.70 9.59
C VAL A 63 -8.02 1.69 10.24
N THR A 64 -8.07 1.78 11.57
CA THR A 64 -7.11 2.57 12.36
C THR A 64 -6.07 1.65 12.97
N VAL A 65 -4.79 2.03 12.83
CA VAL A 65 -3.62 1.31 13.34
C VAL A 65 -2.91 2.16 14.38
N PHE A 66 -2.50 1.51 15.46
CA PHE A 66 -1.78 2.10 16.59
C PHE A 66 -0.38 1.49 16.71
N GLY A 67 0.54 2.21 17.36
CA GLY A 67 1.87 1.68 17.71
C GLY A 67 2.91 1.70 16.59
N CYS A 68 2.55 2.12 15.37
CA CYS A 68 3.50 2.43 14.30
C CYS A 68 3.63 3.95 14.13
N LYS A 69 4.82 4.43 13.75
CA LYS A 69 4.99 5.82 13.32
C LYS A 69 4.12 6.06 12.08
N PRO A 70 3.13 6.98 12.13
CA PRO A 70 2.25 7.19 10.99
C PRO A 70 2.99 7.78 9.79
N VAL A 71 2.51 7.44 8.61
CA VAL A 71 3.02 7.86 7.31
C VAL A 71 1.86 8.35 6.46
N GLU A 72 2.13 9.30 5.57
CA GLU A 72 1.17 9.78 4.59
C GLU A 72 1.62 9.34 3.21
N ILE A 73 0.91 8.37 2.63
CA ILE A 73 1.24 7.80 1.33
C ILE A 73 0.02 7.15 0.71
N THR A 74 -0.07 7.20 -0.61
CA THR A 74 -1.04 6.39 -1.36
C THR A 74 -0.29 5.31 -2.11
N LEU A 75 -0.71 4.07 -1.89
CA LEU A 75 -0.13 2.87 -2.49
C LEU A 75 -1.16 2.19 -3.38
N GLU A 76 -0.68 1.51 -4.41
CA GLU A 76 -1.45 0.63 -5.27
C GLU A 76 -0.89 -0.78 -5.21
N ILE A 77 -1.78 -1.77 -5.29
CA ILE A 77 -1.40 -3.17 -5.45
C ILE A 77 -1.88 -3.61 -6.83
N ASN A 78 -0.93 -3.87 -7.71
CA ASN A 78 -1.19 -4.28 -9.08
C ASN A 78 -0.55 -5.64 -9.35
N ARG A 79 -1.23 -6.48 -10.13
CA ARG A 79 -0.65 -7.71 -10.67
C ARG A 79 0.38 -7.38 -11.77
N LYS A 80 1.60 -7.89 -11.60
CA LYS A 80 2.67 -7.88 -12.61
C LYS A 80 3.10 -9.32 -12.91
N GLY A 81 2.55 -9.88 -13.99
CA GLY A 81 2.73 -11.30 -14.34
C GLY A 81 2.13 -12.23 -13.29
N GLU A 82 2.97 -13.06 -12.67
CA GLU A 82 2.57 -13.96 -11.58
C GLU A 82 2.65 -13.33 -10.18
N ASN A 83 3.27 -12.15 -10.08
CA ASN A 83 3.49 -11.45 -8.82
C ASN A 83 2.45 -10.35 -8.61
N TYR A 84 2.21 -10.00 -7.36
CA TYR A 84 1.52 -8.77 -7.00
C TYR A 84 2.51 -7.80 -6.38
N VAL A 85 2.48 -6.56 -6.87
CA VAL A 85 3.43 -5.53 -6.49
C VAL A 85 2.72 -4.40 -5.78
N MET A 86 3.21 -4.04 -4.59
CA MET A 86 2.79 -2.85 -3.85
C MET A 86 3.77 -1.71 -4.11
N SER A 87 3.29 -0.61 -4.68
CA SER A 87 4.08 0.57 -5.04
C SER A 87 3.31 1.86 -4.73
N PRO A 88 3.98 3.02 -4.57
CA PRO A 88 3.29 4.31 -4.48
C PRO A 88 2.53 4.60 -5.78
N VAL A 89 1.34 5.19 -5.66
CA VAL A 89 0.57 5.61 -6.84
C VAL A 89 1.37 6.63 -7.65
N GLY A 90 1.43 6.43 -8.97
CA GLY A 90 2.21 7.26 -9.89
C GLY A 90 3.70 6.95 -9.91
N TYR A 91 4.17 5.96 -9.14
CA TYR A 91 5.54 5.48 -9.25
C TYR A 91 5.67 4.53 -10.44
N ILE A 92 6.17 5.05 -11.55
CA ILE A 92 6.68 4.23 -12.65
C ILE A 92 8.06 3.75 -12.22
N GLY A 93 8.12 2.59 -11.56
CA GLY A 93 9.39 1.92 -11.31
C GLY A 93 10.15 1.84 -12.62
N LYS A 94 11.43 2.28 -12.63
CA LYS A 94 12.32 2.04 -13.75
C LYS A 94 12.51 0.52 -13.86
N GLU A 95 11.58 -0.17 -14.52
CA GLU A 95 11.95 -1.36 -15.27
C GLU A 95 13.13 -0.91 -16.11
N LYS A 96 14.24 -1.62 -15.98
CA LYS A 96 15.28 -1.53 -16.98
C LYS A 96 14.62 -2.01 -18.26
N ASP A 97 14.03 -1.08 -19.00
CA ASP A 97 13.71 -1.26 -20.40
C ASP A 97 15.02 -1.70 -21.03
N VAL A 98 15.10 -3.00 -21.24
CA VAL A 98 16.05 -3.61 -22.15
C VAL A 98 15.67 -3.01 -23.49
N CYS A 99 16.32 -1.91 -23.88
CA CYS A 99 16.33 -1.50 -25.27
C CYS A 99 16.89 -2.68 -26.06
N PRO A 100 16.13 -3.31 -26.98
CA PRO A 100 16.77 -4.13 -27.99
C PRO A 100 17.61 -3.20 -28.86
N ALA A 101 18.89 -3.52 -28.96
CA ALA A 101 19.80 -2.96 -29.95
C ALA A 101 19.37 -3.33 -31.38
#